data_AF-A0A9N9XWA1-F1
#
_entry.id   AF-A0A9N9XWA1-F1
#
_cell.length_a   1.000
_cell.length_b   1.000
_cell.length_c   1.000
_cell.angle_alpha   90.00
_cell.angle_beta   90.00
_cell.angle_gamma   90.00
#
_symmetry.space_group_name_H-M   'P 1'
#
loop_
_entity.id
_entity.type
_entity.pdbx_description
1 polymer ?
#
loop_
_entity_poly.entity_id
_entity_poly.type
_entity_poly.pdbx_seq_one_letter_code
_entity_poly.pdbx_strand_id
1 'polypeptide(L)'
;MRFTHFTLTLVTALAAEAAPPTNSNRAAYLDWSTFKANGVNLGGWLHQEQVIDPVWWDANGGAGLLDEWDWCANLGSQCGPRLEQRYSSFITTTDIDKMAAAGINVLRIPTGYNAWVQVPGSPLYTGSQTRFLRAISDYAIRQYGIHIIVDIHSLPGGVNNLGLGGREGRHDWFNNQTALDYSYKAVDAAIKFIQESDFPDKFTLQPLNEPVDNPAAFGFPEALTDAGATWVLSYFRGVLARVQAANANTPVMLQGSFRPVSFWSPSFADTDNIVFDVHNYYFAGRPTTSANLPQFLCEDAQNAADDRFPVFVGEWSIEAASNNTLASRPRNLNTGLKAWAQYTRGSSFWTWKFRGNVPVNGEGTQAEYWNYEEYVDAGFIDAGTGQACTAST
;
A
#
# COMPACT_ATOMS: atom_id res chain seq x y z
N MET A 1 72.74 39.52 15.78
CA MET A 1 71.37 39.27 15.27
C MET A 1 71.20 37.77 15.09
N ARG A 2 70.45 37.11 15.97
CA ARG A 2 70.11 35.67 15.85
C ARG A 2 68.61 35.61 15.57
N PHE A 3 68.23 35.05 14.42
CA PHE A 3 66.84 34.76 14.08
C PHE A 3 66.52 33.33 14.52
N THR A 4 65.61 33.19 15.47
CA THR A 4 65.02 31.91 15.88
C THR A 4 63.78 31.66 15.03
N HIS A 5 63.79 30.61 14.20
CA HIS A 5 62.61 30.16 13.46
C HIS A 5 61.72 29.32 14.38
N PHE A 6 60.46 29.72 14.57
CA PHE A 6 59.44 28.88 15.18
C PHE A 6 58.73 28.09 14.07
N THR A 7 58.82 26.76 14.13
CA THR A 7 58.07 25.86 13.25
C THR A 7 56.72 25.56 13.91
N LEU A 8 55.63 26.02 13.31
CA LEU A 8 54.27 25.73 13.77
C LEU A 8 53.84 24.36 13.22
N THR A 9 53.74 23.35 14.08
CA THR A 9 53.24 22.03 13.69
C THR A 9 51.71 22.05 13.73
N LEU A 10 51.08 22.00 12.55
CA LEU A 10 49.63 21.88 12.41
C LEU A 10 49.24 20.43 12.71
N VAL A 11 48.57 20.17 13.83
CA VAL A 11 47.99 18.85 14.15
C VAL A 11 46.61 18.79 13.51
N THR A 12 46.48 18.08 12.40
CA THR A 12 45.20 17.71 11.81
C THR A 12 44.56 16.60 12.65
N ALA A 13 43.53 16.96 13.43
CA ALA A 13 42.67 15.98 14.07
C ALA A 13 41.83 15.29 12.98
N LEU A 14 42.17 14.04 12.66
CA LEU A 14 41.30 13.15 11.91
C LEU A 14 40.07 12.86 12.78
N ALA A 15 38.92 13.37 12.37
CA ALA A 15 37.64 12.91 12.90
C ALA A 15 37.50 11.43 12.53
N ALA A 16 37.46 10.57 13.53
CA ALA A 16 37.09 9.18 13.32
C ALA A 16 35.61 9.15 12.93
N GLU A 17 35.32 8.80 11.67
CA GLU A 17 33.97 8.40 11.27
C GLU A 17 33.57 7.20 12.12
N ALA A 18 32.47 7.34 12.85
CA ALA A 18 31.86 6.23 13.57
C ALA A 18 31.50 5.15 12.53
N ALA A 19 31.98 3.93 12.75
CA ALA A 19 31.56 2.79 11.95
C ALA A 19 30.02 2.68 12.02
N PRO A 20 29.34 2.36 10.90
CA PRO A 20 27.90 2.14 10.91
C PRO A 20 27.57 1.05 11.95
N PRO A 21 26.47 1.19 12.70
CA PRO A 21 26.09 0.21 13.71
C PRO A 21 26.04 -1.17 13.05
N THR A 22 26.79 -2.12 13.60
CA THR A 22 26.78 -3.50 13.16
C THR A 22 25.41 -4.08 13.43
N ASN A 23 24.67 -4.38 12.35
CA ASN A 23 23.32 -4.94 12.34
C ASN A 23 23.25 -6.23 13.16
N SER A 24 22.91 -6.12 14.44
CA SER A 24 22.97 -7.23 15.38
C SER A 24 21.74 -8.14 15.35
N ASN A 25 20.78 -8.00 14.42
CA ASN A 25 19.71 -8.99 14.24
C ASN A 25 18.96 -8.92 12.88
N ARG A 26 19.67 -8.94 11.73
CA ARG A 26 18.98 -9.11 10.42
C ARG A 26 18.08 -10.36 10.38
N ALA A 27 18.44 -11.41 11.12
CA ALA A 27 17.67 -12.65 11.22
C ALA A 27 16.31 -12.50 11.91
N ALA A 28 16.04 -11.38 12.61
CA ALA A 28 14.74 -11.13 13.24
C ALA A 28 13.75 -10.42 12.31
N TYR A 29 14.25 -9.69 11.30
CA TYR A 29 13.41 -8.96 10.34
C TYR A 29 12.87 -9.88 9.26
N LEU A 30 11.67 -9.54 8.76
CA LEU A 30 11.05 -10.27 7.66
C LEU A 30 11.88 -10.17 6.38
N ASP A 31 12.15 -11.33 5.78
CA ASP A 31 12.76 -11.43 4.45
C ASP A 31 11.68 -11.77 3.41
N TRP A 32 11.30 -10.77 2.62
CA TRP A 32 10.29 -10.92 1.57
C TRP A 32 10.68 -11.95 0.50
N SER A 33 11.96 -12.29 0.33
CA SER A 33 12.38 -13.31 -0.65
C SER A 33 11.96 -14.73 -0.26
N THR A 34 11.68 -14.98 1.02
CA THR A 34 11.27 -16.29 1.54
C THR A 34 9.88 -16.29 2.19
N PHE A 35 9.41 -15.12 2.64
CA PHE A 35 8.10 -14.99 3.26
C PHE A 35 6.95 -15.27 2.28
N LYS A 36 5.89 -15.88 2.81
CA LYS A 36 4.65 -16.17 2.08
C LYS A 36 3.49 -15.47 2.79
N ALA A 37 2.89 -14.52 2.08
CA ALA A 37 1.86 -13.62 2.57
C ALA A 37 0.46 -14.08 2.13
N ASN A 38 -0.46 -14.08 3.08
CA ASN A 38 -1.89 -14.10 2.86
C ASN A 38 -2.47 -12.90 3.62
N GLY A 39 -2.90 -11.89 2.86
CA GLY A 39 -3.24 -10.60 3.43
C GLY A 39 -4.61 -10.08 3.04
N VAL A 40 -5.00 -9.01 3.72
CA VAL A 40 -6.12 -8.15 3.36
C VAL A 40 -5.73 -6.70 3.55
N ASN A 41 -6.36 -5.83 2.77
CA ASN A 41 -6.27 -4.39 2.94
C ASN A 41 -7.27 -3.92 4.00
N LEU A 42 -6.90 -2.87 4.75
CA LEU A 42 -7.80 -2.12 5.62
C LEU A 42 -8.24 -0.81 4.95
N GLY A 43 -8.69 -0.92 3.70
CA GLY A 43 -9.16 0.20 2.88
C GLY A 43 -10.39 0.89 3.47
N GLY A 44 -10.54 2.19 3.22
CA GLY A 44 -11.67 2.98 3.73
C GLY A 44 -11.66 3.21 5.24
N TRP A 45 -10.55 2.89 5.93
CA TRP A 45 -10.40 3.08 7.37
C TRP A 45 -9.68 4.39 7.72
N LEU A 46 -8.36 4.48 7.54
CA LEU A 46 -7.55 5.67 7.86
C LEU A 46 -7.37 6.61 6.66
N HIS A 47 -7.84 6.18 5.49
CA HIS A 47 -7.95 6.96 4.27
C HIS A 47 -9.29 6.62 3.62
N GLN A 48 -10.09 7.64 3.29
CA GLN A 48 -11.48 7.42 2.92
C GLN A 48 -11.67 7.32 1.41
N GLU A 49 -12.50 6.37 1.00
CA GLU A 49 -13.02 6.26 -0.36
C GLU A 49 -14.53 6.10 -0.30
N GLN A 50 -15.24 6.94 -1.06
CA GLN A 50 -16.70 6.95 -1.11
C GLN A 50 -17.28 5.59 -1.51
N VAL A 51 -16.61 4.89 -2.42
CA VAL A 51 -17.07 3.60 -2.97
C VAL A 51 -17.12 2.47 -1.92
N ILE A 52 -16.31 2.55 -0.86
CA ILE A 52 -16.20 1.48 0.15
C ILE A 52 -17.40 1.47 1.09
N ASP A 53 -17.93 2.64 1.47
CA ASP A 53 -19.10 2.74 2.35
C ASP A 53 -19.94 3.97 1.97
N PRO A 54 -20.62 3.94 0.80
CA PRO A 54 -21.32 5.11 0.25
C PRO A 54 -22.48 5.56 1.14
N VAL A 55 -23.11 4.62 1.87
CA VAL A 55 -24.19 4.94 2.81
C VAL A 55 -23.64 5.73 4.01
N TRP A 56 -22.52 5.29 4.60
CA TRP A 56 -21.87 6.06 5.66
C TRP A 56 -21.39 7.42 5.12
N TRP A 57 -20.79 7.44 3.93
CA TRP A 57 -20.28 8.65 3.29
C TRP A 57 -21.37 9.72 3.15
N ASP A 58 -22.49 9.38 2.53
CA ASP A 58 -23.63 10.28 2.32
C ASP A 58 -24.22 10.76 3.65
N ALA A 59 -24.45 9.84 4.60
CA ALA A 59 -24.96 10.16 5.93
C ALA A 59 -24.04 11.07 6.75
N ASN A 60 -22.76 11.14 6.37
CA ASN A 60 -21.74 11.96 7.02
C ASN A 60 -21.35 13.20 6.22
N GLY A 61 -22.22 13.65 5.30
CA GLY A 61 -22.04 14.92 4.58
C GLY A 61 -21.16 14.81 3.33
N GLY A 62 -20.96 13.60 2.83
CA GLY A 62 -20.23 13.29 1.59
C GLY A 62 -21.10 13.20 0.34
N ALA A 63 -22.42 13.38 0.45
CA ALA A 63 -23.33 13.27 -0.69
C ALA A 63 -22.91 14.19 -1.86
N GLY A 64 -22.62 13.57 -3.01
CA GLY A 64 -22.15 14.27 -4.21
C GLY A 64 -20.68 14.68 -4.21
N LEU A 65 -19.91 14.35 -3.17
CA LEU A 65 -18.47 14.58 -3.08
C LEU A 65 -17.72 13.29 -3.42
N LEU A 66 -16.66 13.42 -4.20
CA LEU A 66 -15.93 12.29 -4.78
C LEU A 66 -14.74 11.83 -3.90
N ASP A 67 -14.23 12.70 -3.03
CA ASP A 67 -13.00 12.43 -2.28
C ASP A 67 -13.01 12.98 -0.84
N GLU A 68 -12.05 12.52 -0.02
CA GLU A 68 -11.83 12.98 1.35
C GLU A 68 -11.44 14.47 1.42
N TRP A 69 -10.79 14.98 0.38
CA TRP A 69 -10.34 16.37 0.31
C TRP A 69 -11.51 17.35 0.32
N ASP A 70 -12.41 17.23 -0.65
CA ASP A 70 -13.58 18.08 -0.79
C ASP A 70 -14.58 17.78 0.33
N TRP A 71 -14.65 16.54 0.83
CA TRP A 71 -15.45 16.20 2.01
C TRP A 71 -14.98 16.93 3.28
N CYS A 72 -13.69 16.90 3.59
CA CYS A 72 -13.16 17.68 4.72
C CYS A 72 -13.31 19.19 4.51
N ALA A 73 -13.10 19.68 3.28
CA ALA A 73 -13.31 21.09 2.96
C ALA A 73 -14.77 21.52 3.21
N ASN A 74 -15.73 20.69 2.81
CA ASN A 74 -17.16 20.91 3.03
C ASN A 74 -17.53 20.90 4.52
N LEU A 75 -16.99 19.95 5.29
CA LEU A 75 -17.32 19.79 6.71
C LEU A 75 -16.61 20.79 7.64
N GLY A 76 -15.46 21.33 7.22
CA GLY A 76 -14.61 22.18 8.04
C GLY A 76 -14.28 21.50 9.39
N SER A 77 -14.64 22.15 10.49
CA SER A 77 -14.35 21.66 11.86
C SER A 77 -15.04 20.33 12.19
N GLN A 78 -16.04 19.89 11.43
CA GLN A 78 -16.71 18.61 11.63
C GLN A 78 -16.00 17.43 10.95
N CYS A 79 -14.99 17.65 10.09
CA CYS A 79 -14.28 16.54 9.45
C CYS A 79 -13.60 15.65 10.49
N GLY A 80 -12.82 16.26 11.39
CA GLY A 80 -12.09 15.55 12.44
C GLY A 80 -12.96 14.67 13.35
N PRO A 81 -14.00 15.21 14.01
CA PRO A 81 -14.88 14.42 14.87
C PRO A 81 -15.53 13.21 14.17
N ARG A 82 -15.93 13.35 12.90
CA ARG A 82 -16.53 12.24 12.13
C ARG A 82 -15.50 11.17 11.76
N LEU A 83 -14.31 11.59 11.37
CA LEU A 83 -13.20 10.68 11.10
C LEU A 83 -12.74 9.94 12.34
N GLU A 84 -12.55 10.62 13.46
CA GLU A 84 -12.20 10.01 14.75
C GLU A 84 -13.23 8.95 15.18
N GLN A 85 -14.52 9.22 14.99
CA GLN A 85 -15.56 8.23 15.21
C GLN A 85 -15.38 7.00 14.31
N ARG A 86 -15.20 7.20 12.99
CA ARG A 86 -14.99 6.10 12.05
C ARG A 86 -13.73 5.31 12.35
N TYR A 87 -12.62 5.98 12.65
CA TYR A 87 -11.35 5.33 12.99
C TYR A 87 -11.50 4.42 14.20
N SER A 88 -12.32 4.81 15.17
CA SER A 88 -12.55 4.03 16.40
C SER A 88 -13.47 2.82 16.26
N SER A 89 -14.29 2.76 15.20
CA SER A 89 -15.38 1.76 15.10
C SER A 89 -15.38 0.94 13.81
N PHE A 90 -14.68 1.36 12.76
CA PHE A 90 -14.73 0.67 11.47
C PHE A 90 -13.88 -0.61 11.45
N ILE A 91 -12.64 -0.53 11.94
CA ILE A 91 -11.76 -1.69 12.20
C ILE A 91 -11.51 -1.79 13.70
N THR A 92 -11.73 -2.97 14.26
CA THR A 92 -11.63 -3.27 15.69
C THR A 92 -10.76 -4.48 15.94
N THR A 93 -10.44 -4.79 17.20
CA THR A 93 -9.68 -6.01 17.53
C THR A 93 -10.45 -7.29 17.17
N THR A 94 -11.78 -7.27 17.22
CA THR A 94 -12.62 -8.40 16.78
C THR A 94 -12.44 -8.69 15.28
N ASP A 95 -12.22 -7.66 14.47
CA ASP A 95 -11.88 -7.85 13.06
C ASP A 95 -10.54 -8.58 12.91
N ILE A 96 -9.54 -8.18 13.70
CA ILE A 96 -8.21 -8.81 13.69
C ILE A 96 -8.29 -10.27 14.12
N ASP A 97 -9.07 -10.58 15.16
CA ASP A 97 -9.29 -11.97 15.62
C ASP A 97 -9.87 -12.84 14.48
N LYS A 98 -10.83 -12.28 13.75
CA LYS A 98 -11.49 -12.96 12.62
C LYS A 98 -10.57 -13.12 11.41
N MET A 99 -9.76 -12.11 11.09
CA MET A 99 -8.72 -12.19 10.06
C MET A 99 -7.72 -13.31 10.39
N ALA A 100 -7.20 -13.34 11.63
CA ALA A 100 -6.24 -14.34 12.07
C ALA A 100 -6.83 -15.76 12.01
N ALA A 101 -8.09 -15.93 12.41
CA ALA A 101 -8.81 -17.21 12.31
C ALA A 101 -8.98 -17.68 10.86
N ALA A 102 -9.06 -16.76 9.90
CA ALA A 102 -9.09 -17.04 8.47
C ALA A 102 -7.69 -17.27 7.85
N GLY A 103 -6.62 -17.27 8.66
CA GLY A 103 -5.25 -17.49 8.20
C GLY A 103 -4.60 -16.27 7.55
N ILE A 104 -5.09 -15.06 7.82
CA ILE A 104 -4.43 -13.82 7.43
C ILE A 104 -3.18 -13.62 8.28
N ASN A 105 -2.04 -13.37 7.63
CA ASN A 105 -0.75 -13.11 8.27
C ASN A 105 -0.12 -11.76 7.87
N VAL A 106 -0.77 -11.00 6.97
CA VAL A 106 -0.37 -9.65 6.56
C VAL A 106 -1.57 -8.70 6.57
N LEU A 107 -1.37 -7.49 7.09
CA LEU A 107 -2.33 -6.39 6.92
C LEU A 107 -1.66 -5.26 6.15
N ARG A 108 -2.23 -4.87 5.01
CA ARG A 108 -1.86 -3.65 4.31
C ARG A 108 -2.80 -2.53 4.73
N ILE A 109 -2.24 -1.44 5.25
CA ILE A 109 -3.01 -0.37 5.90
C ILE A 109 -2.77 0.96 5.17
N PRO A 110 -3.67 1.33 4.24
CA PRO A 110 -3.64 2.63 3.58
C PRO A 110 -3.81 3.78 4.56
N THR A 111 -2.93 4.77 4.44
CA THR A 111 -2.96 6.03 5.18
C THR A 111 -2.70 7.19 4.22
N GLY A 112 -3.42 8.30 4.35
CA GLY A 112 -3.05 9.51 3.61
C GLY A 112 -1.82 10.21 4.21
N TYR A 113 -1.14 11.06 3.44
CA TYR A 113 -0.02 11.87 3.97
C TYR A 113 -0.43 12.69 5.21
N ASN A 114 -1.72 13.05 5.34
CA ASN A 114 -2.29 13.81 6.45
C ASN A 114 -2.25 13.07 7.79
N ALA A 115 -2.01 11.75 7.82
CA ALA A 115 -1.72 11.01 9.04
C ALA A 115 -0.30 11.30 9.57
N TRP A 116 0.60 11.76 8.70
CA TRP A 116 2.04 11.83 8.95
C TRP A 116 2.57 13.26 8.97
N VAL A 117 1.98 14.14 8.18
CA VAL A 117 2.42 15.52 8.04
C VAL A 117 1.25 16.46 7.77
N GLN A 118 1.25 17.59 8.47
CA GLN A 118 0.33 18.69 8.17
C GLN A 118 0.89 19.54 7.03
N VAL A 119 0.16 19.61 5.91
CA VAL A 119 0.52 20.42 4.75
C VAL A 119 -0.30 21.72 4.76
N PRO A 120 0.32 22.91 4.75
CA PRO A 120 -0.40 24.17 4.71
C PRO A 120 -1.39 24.25 3.54
N GLY A 121 -2.63 24.63 3.84
CA GLY A 121 -3.70 24.75 2.84
C GLY A 121 -4.41 23.44 2.48
N SER A 122 -3.95 22.28 2.98
CA SER A 122 -4.71 21.05 2.87
C SER A 122 -5.90 21.07 3.85
N PRO A 123 -7.13 20.78 3.38
CA PRO A 123 -8.29 20.62 4.25
C PRO A 123 -8.33 19.23 4.92
N LEU A 124 -7.51 18.27 4.47
CA LEU A 124 -7.49 16.93 5.03
C LEU A 124 -7.20 16.97 6.53
N TYR A 125 -7.90 16.12 7.27
CA TYR A 125 -7.79 16.08 8.71
C TYR A 125 -6.45 15.48 9.15
N THR A 126 -5.67 16.22 9.95
CA THR A 126 -4.50 15.69 10.66
C THR A 126 -4.86 15.52 12.14
N GLY A 127 -4.88 14.27 12.62
CA GLY A 127 -5.36 13.93 13.96
C GLY A 127 -4.79 12.63 14.48
N SER A 128 -5.65 11.76 15.02
CA SER A 128 -5.23 10.58 15.77
C SER A 128 -5.05 9.32 14.89
N GLN A 129 -4.93 9.45 13.56
CA GLN A 129 -4.79 8.29 12.66
C GLN A 129 -3.70 7.33 13.12
N THR A 130 -2.51 7.85 13.44
CA THR A 130 -1.36 7.06 13.89
C THR A 130 -1.58 6.39 15.25
N ARG A 131 -2.42 6.97 16.13
CA ARG A 131 -2.82 6.32 17.38
C ARG A 131 -3.70 5.11 17.14
N PHE A 132 -4.67 5.19 16.22
CA PHE A 132 -5.51 4.04 15.85
C PHE A 132 -4.71 2.97 15.11
N LEU A 133 -3.84 3.38 14.18
CA LEU A 133 -2.88 2.51 13.52
C LEU A 133 -2.04 1.74 14.54
N ARG A 134 -1.44 2.43 15.52
CA ARG A 134 -0.66 1.82 16.61
C ARG A 134 -1.49 0.80 17.38
N ALA A 135 -2.70 1.15 17.80
CA ALA A 135 -3.54 0.27 18.60
C ALA A 135 -3.87 -1.05 17.87
N ILE A 136 -4.25 -0.99 16.60
CA ILE A 136 -4.59 -2.17 15.80
C ILE A 136 -3.35 -2.98 15.42
N SER A 137 -2.29 -2.31 14.95
CA SER A 137 -1.03 -3.00 14.58
C SER A 137 -0.40 -3.71 15.77
N ASP A 138 -0.28 -3.07 16.94
CA ASP A 138 0.28 -3.69 18.13
C ASP A 138 -0.55 -4.90 18.58
N TYR A 139 -1.88 -4.82 18.50
CA TYR A 139 -2.75 -5.94 18.81
C TYR A 139 -2.53 -7.11 17.84
N ALA A 140 -2.58 -6.84 16.53
CA ALA A 140 -2.36 -7.85 15.49
C ALA A 140 -0.99 -8.54 15.62
N ILE A 141 0.05 -7.76 15.89
CA ILE A 141 1.41 -8.26 16.09
C ILE A 141 1.50 -9.08 17.38
N ARG A 142 1.04 -8.55 18.52
CA ARG A 142 1.18 -9.23 19.83
C ARG A 142 0.39 -10.52 19.91
N GLN A 143 -0.82 -10.55 19.37
CA GLN A 143 -1.71 -11.71 19.47
C GLN A 143 -1.39 -12.78 18.42
N TYR A 144 -1.05 -12.36 17.20
CA TYR A 144 -1.03 -13.26 16.04
C TYR A 144 0.28 -13.22 15.25
N GLY A 145 1.21 -12.32 15.58
CA GLY A 145 2.45 -12.15 14.83
C GLY A 145 2.24 -11.65 13.40
N ILE A 146 1.07 -11.06 13.12
CA ILE A 146 0.71 -10.52 11.81
C ILE A 146 1.70 -9.40 11.42
N HIS A 147 2.17 -9.44 10.19
CA HIS A 147 3.05 -8.42 9.63
C HIS A 147 2.25 -7.24 9.05
N ILE A 148 2.74 -6.03 9.21
CA ILE A 148 2.02 -4.80 8.85
C ILE A 148 2.74 -4.08 7.70
N ILE A 149 2.02 -3.79 6.62
CA ILE A 149 2.47 -2.86 5.58
C ILE A 149 1.82 -1.51 5.87
N VAL A 150 2.65 -0.52 6.20
CA VAL A 150 2.22 0.88 6.37
C VAL A 150 2.33 1.56 5.02
N ASP A 151 1.17 1.86 4.43
CA ASP A 151 1.09 2.43 3.09
C ASP A 151 0.72 3.91 3.15
N ILE A 152 1.58 4.76 2.60
CA ILE A 152 1.31 6.19 2.37
C ILE A 152 0.62 6.30 1.01
N HIS A 153 -0.70 6.12 1.06
CA HIS A 153 -1.57 5.91 -0.09
C HIS A 153 -1.80 7.17 -0.94
N SER A 154 -1.68 8.35 -0.32
CA SER A 154 -1.70 9.64 -1.02
C SER A 154 -0.50 10.49 -0.63
N LEU A 155 -0.01 11.30 -1.57
CA LEU A 155 1.03 12.30 -1.33
C LEU A 155 0.53 13.72 -1.64
N PRO A 156 1.15 14.76 -1.05
CA PRO A 156 0.76 16.15 -1.28
C PRO A 156 0.74 16.50 -2.77
N GLY A 157 -0.33 17.15 -3.23
CA GLY A 157 -0.53 17.50 -4.65
C GLY A 157 -1.32 16.46 -5.45
N GLY A 158 -1.52 15.25 -4.93
CA GLY A 158 -2.18 14.17 -5.66
C GLY A 158 -1.20 13.43 -6.56
N VAL A 159 -1.27 12.10 -6.59
CA VAL A 159 -0.33 11.27 -7.37
C VAL A 159 -0.95 10.65 -8.61
N ASN A 160 -2.27 10.67 -8.78
CA ASN A 160 -2.90 9.82 -9.79
C ASN A 160 -4.27 10.26 -10.31
N ASN A 161 -4.67 11.51 -10.04
CA ASN A 161 -5.93 12.08 -10.48
C ASN A 161 -7.19 11.50 -9.81
N LEU A 162 -7.04 10.62 -8.82
CA LEU A 162 -8.14 10.06 -8.04
C LEU A 162 -8.13 10.60 -6.61
N GLY A 163 -9.30 10.58 -5.97
CA GLY A 163 -9.44 10.89 -4.55
C GLY A 163 -8.45 10.12 -3.65
N LEU A 164 -8.23 8.83 -3.95
CA LEU A 164 -7.30 7.96 -3.22
C LEU A 164 -5.83 8.40 -3.36
N GLY A 165 -5.47 9.09 -4.44
CA GLY A 165 -4.13 9.66 -4.60
C GLY A 165 -3.95 10.99 -3.86
N GLY A 166 -5.03 11.55 -3.31
CA GLY A 166 -5.04 12.72 -2.44
C GLY A 166 -6.13 13.74 -2.78
N ARG A 167 -6.52 13.86 -4.06
CA ARG A 167 -7.62 14.70 -4.53
C ARG A 167 -8.00 14.34 -5.97
N GLU A 168 -9.30 14.18 -6.21
CA GLU A 168 -9.89 13.95 -7.51
C GLU A 168 -9.47 15.04 -8.51
N GLY A 169 -9.08 14.62 -9.72
CA GLY A 169 -8.63 15.55 -10.76
C GLY A 169 -7.23 16.14 -10.55
N ARG A 170 -6.44 15.65 -9.57
CA ARG A 170 -5.09 16.17 -9.28
C ARG A 170 -3.98 15.14 -9.34
N HIS A 171 -2.90 15.52 -10.00
CA HIS A 171 -1.62 14.80 -10.03
C HIS A 171 -0.44 15.79 -9.91
N ASP A 172 -0.63 16.88 -9.15
CA ASP A 172 0.32 18.01 -9.03
C ASP A 172 1.57 17.66 -8.18
N TRP A 173 1.72 16.40 -7.74
CA TRP A 173 2.92 15.89 -7.07
C TRP A 173 4.12 15.78 -8.02
N PHE A 174 3.89 15.45 -9.29
CA PHE A 174 4.95 15.31 -10.28
C PHE A 174 5.64 16.65 -10.57
N ASN A 175 6.98 16.63 -10.59
CA ASN A 175 7.82 17.82 -10.83
C ASN A 175 7.59 18.98 -9.84
N ASN A 176 7.06 18.69 -8.65
CA ASN A 176 6.77 19.68 -7.62
C ASN A 176 7.65 19.46 -6.38
N GLN A 177 8.68 20.29 -6.22
CA GLN A 177 9.63 20.15 -5.12
C GLN A 177 8.99 20.35 -3.75
N THR A 178 8.00 21.23 -3.62
CA THR A 178 7.32 21.46 -2.34
C THR A 178 6.52 20.21 -1.93
N ALA A 179 5.80 19.61 -2.88
CA ALA A 179 5.10 18.36 -2.66
C ALA A 179 6.06 17.22 -2.30
N LEU A 180 7.19 17.13 -2.99
CA LEU A 180 8.24 16.15 -2.72
C LEU A 180 8.83 16.30 -1.31
N ASP A 181 9.12 17.52 -0.87
CA ASP A 181 9.67 17.78 0.46
C ASP A 181 8.69 17.38 1.58
N TYR A 182 7.38 17.65 1.40
CA TYR A 182 6.36 17.17 2.34
C TYR A 182 6.17 15.65 2.27
N SER A 183 6.31 15.04 1.09
CA SER A 183 6.28 13.57 0.94
C SER A 183 7.41 12.93 1.76
N TYR A 184 8.62 13.49 1.71
CA TYR A 184 9.72 13.03 2.53
C TYR A 184 9.49 13.23 4.03
N LYS A 185 8.86 14.33 4.46
CA LYS A 185 8.46 14.50 5.86
C LYS A 185 7.44 13.44 6.31
N ALA A 186 6.50 13.06 5.45
CA ALA A 186 5.55 11.98 5.74
C ALA A 186 6.29 10.64 5.89
N VAL A 187 7.22 10.34 4.99
CA VAL A 187 8.09 9.15 5.05
C VAL A 187 8.92 9.13 6.33
N ASP A 188 9.56 10.23 6.70
CA ASP A 188 10.37 10.33 7.93
C ASP A 188 9.51 10.08 9.18
N ALA A 189 8.27 10.58 9.21
CA ALA A 189 7.32 10.33 10.29
C ALA A 189 6.84 8.87 10.33
N ALA A 190 6.59 8.23 9.18
CA ALA A 190 6.23 6.82 9.10
C ALA A 190 7.39 5.90 9.53
N ILE A 191 8.63 6.22 9.13
CA ILE A 191 9.84 5.55 9.60
C ILE A 191 9.94 5.67 11.12
N LYS A 192 9.78 6.88 11.67
CA LYS A 192 9.79 7.11 13.12
C LYS A 192 8.73 6.28 13.83
N PHE A 193 7.51 6.24 13.31
CA PHE A 193 6.45 5.39 13.84
C PHE A 193 6.87 3.92 13.89
N ILE A 194 7.44 3.38 12.81
CA ILE A 194 7.91 1.99 12.78
C ILE A 194 9.01 1.76 13.83
N GLN A 195 10.01 2.65 13.91
CA GLN A 195 11.14 2.47 14.84
C GLN A 195 10.78 2.67 16.31
N GLU A 196 9.72 3.43 16.60
CA GLU A 196 9.18 3.61 17.96
C GLU A 196 8.24 2.46 18.38
N SER A 197 7.97 1.51 17.49
CA SER A 197 7.26 0.27 17.82
C SER A 197 8.09 -0.61 18.76
N ASP A 198 7.42 -1.38 19.62
CA ASP A 198 8.05 -2.50 20.32
C ASP A 198 8.43 -3.66 19.37
N PHE A 199 7.93 -3.64 18.13
CA PHE A 199 8.09 -4.69 17.11
C PHE A 199 8.50 -4.10 15.75
N PRO A 200 9.61 -3.37 15.63
CA PRO A 200 10.01 -2.72 14.37
C PRO A 200 10.25 -3.74 13.24
N ASP A 201 10.54 -4.99 13.56
CA ASP A 201 10.72 -6.12 12.64
C ASP A 201 9.43 -6.60 11.96
N LYS A 202 8.26 -6.14 12.43
CA LYS A 202 6.93 -6.53 11.94
C LYS A 202 6.31 -5.53 10.98
N PHE A 203 7.13 -4.63 10.42
CA PHE A 203 6.66 -3.58 9.54
C PHE A 203 7.39 -3.60 8.19
N THR A 204 6.66 -3.20 7.15
CA THR A 204 7.17 -2.81 5.84
C THR A 204 6.60 -1.44 5.50
N LEU A 205 7.41 -0.55 4.94
CA LEU A 205 6.98 0.77 4.51
C LEU A 205 6.65 0.74 3.01
N GLN A 206 5.43 1.11 2.63
CA GLN A 206 5.06 1.41 1.25
C GLN A 206 4.90 2.93 1.11
N PRO A 207 5.81 3.63 0.42
CA PRO A 207 5.88 5.09 0.50
C PRO A 207 5.04 5.81 -0.57
N LEU A 208 4.38 5.05 -1.46
CA LEU A 208 3.65 5.56 -2.61
C LEU A 208 2.67 4.49 -3.11
N ASN A 209 1.52 4.94 -3.58
CA ASN A 209 0.49 4.10 -4.18
C ASN A 209 0.05 4.67 -5.54
N GLU A 210 0.07 3.80 -6.56
CA GLU A 210 -0.46 4.02 -7.91
C GLU A 210 -0.14 5.37 -8.55
N PRO A 211 1.13 5.81 -8.67
CA PRO A 211 1.46 7.08 -9.30
C PRO A 211 1.10 7.09 -10.80
N VAL A 212 0.36 8.11 -11.27
CA VAL A 212 -0.12 8.26 -12.64
C VAL A 212 -0.03 9.73 -13.07
N ASP A 213 0.79 10.01 -14.10
CA ASP A 213 0.88 11.32 -14.76
C ASP A 213 0.19 11.34 -16.14
N ASN A 214 -0.32 10.21 -16.60
CA ASN A 214 -1.16 10.08 -17.79
C ASN A 214 -2.50 9.41 -17.45
N PRO A 215 -3.49 10.16 -16.93
CA PRO A 215 -4.74 9.60 -16.41
C PRO A 215 -5.60 8.92 -17.48
N ALA A 216 -5.41 9.25 -18.77
CA ALA A 216 -6.14 8.61 -19.87
C ALA A 216 -5.80 7.11 -20.02
N ALA A 217 -4.69 6.66 -19.45
CA ALA A 217 -4.22 5.28 -19.50
C ALA A 217 -4.23 4.59 -18.12
N PHE A 218 -4.96 5.12 -17.13
CA PHE A 218 -5.03 4.54 -15.78
C PHE A 218 -5.34 3.04 -15.83
N GLY A 219 -4.60 2.25 -15.05
CA GLY A 219 -4.69 0.77 -15.06
C GLY A 219 -3.82 0.08 -16.12
N PHE A 220 -3.11 0.83 -16.97
CA PHE A 220 -2.20 0.30 -17.98
C PHE A 220 -0.77 0.85 -17.79
N PRO A 221 0.27 0.18 -18.31
CA PRO A 221 1.66 0.64 -18.18
C PRO A 221 1.88 2.11 -18.62
N GLU A 222 1.13 2.57 -19.62
CA GLU A 222 1.20 3.92 -20.16
C GLU A 222 0.63 5.00 -19.23
N ALA A 223 -0.01 4.62 -18.10
CA ALA A 223 -0.46 5.55 -17.06
C ALA A 223 0.70 6.35 -16.45
N LEU A 224 1.90 5.79 -16.47
CA LEU A 224 3.11 6.45 -16.02
C LEU A 224 4.05 6.67 -17.22
N THR A 225 4.22 7.93 -17.63
CA THR A 225 5.17 8.30 -18.68
C THR A 225 6.61 8.05 -18.23
N ASP A 226 7.58 8.01 -19.16
CA ASP A 226 8.99 7.84 -18.78
C ASP A 226 9.52 9.00 -17.93
N ALA A 227 8.97 10.21 -18.10
CA ALA A 227 9.28 11.37 -17.26
C ALA A 227 8.72 11.18 -15.84
N GLY A 228 7.45 10.76 -15.73
CA GLY A 228 6.83 10.39 -14.46
C GLY A 228 7.60 9.27 -13.76
N ALA A 229 8.04 8.25 -14.50
CA ALA A 229 8.83 7.14 -13.98
C ALA A 229 10.21 7.60 -13.47
N THR A 230 10.86 8.53 -14.16
CA THR A 230 12.12 9.14 -13.71
C THR A 230 11.92 9.88 -12.38
N TRP A 231 10.83 10.63 -12.25
CA TRP A 231 10.47 11.33 -11.01
C TRP A 231 10.21 10.34 -9.86
N VAL A 232 9.38 9.33 -10.09
CA VAL A 232 9.09 8.26 -9.12
C VAL A 232 10.35 7.52 -8.69
N LEU A 233 11.26 7.19 -9.62
CA LEU A 233 12.53 6.54 -9.29
C LEU A 233 13.40 7.42 -8.38
N SER A 234 13.43 8.74 -8.63
CA SER A 234 14.16 9.67 -7.78
C SER A 234 13.59 9.71 -6.35
N TYR A 235 12.26 9.67 -6.23
CA TYR A 235 11.57 9.57 -4.95
C TYR A 235 11.90 8.26 -4.23
N PHE A 236 11.80 7.11 -4.90
CA PHE A 236 12.13 5.81 -4.32
C PHE A 236 13.57 5.76 -3.80
N ARG A 237 14.54 6.27 -4.56
CA ARG A 237 15.94 6.37 -4.08
C ARG A 237 16.07 7.25 -2.84
N GLY A 238 15.33 8.37 -2.79
CA GLY A 238 15.28 9.24 -1.63
C GLY A 238 14.66 8.57 -0.40
N VAL A 239 13.64 7.73 -0.57
CA VAL A 239 13.03 6.92 0.50
C VAL A 239 14.00 5.86 0.98
N LEU A 240 14.62 5.10 0.07
CA LEU A 240 15.59 4.06 0.41
C LEU A 240 16.76 4.63 1.22
N ALA A 241 17.30 5.79 0.84
CA ALA A 241 18.36 6.44 1.61
C ALA A 241 17.93 6.81 3.03
N ARG A 242 16.68 7.26 3.24
CA ARG A 242 16.13 7.58 4.57
C ARG A 242 15.94 6.34 5.42
N VAL A 243 15.37 5.28 4.84
CA VAL A 243 15.19 4.00 5.53
C VAL A 243 16.54 3.39 5.88
N GLN A 244 17.52 3.41 4.98
CA GLN A 244 18.88 2.94 5.24
C GLN A 244 19.55 3.71 6.38
N ALA A 245 19.39 5.04 6.43
CA ALA A 245 19.94 5.88 7.49
C ALA A 245 19.29 5.63 8.86
N ALA A 246 17.99 5.29 8.90
CA ALA A 246 17.26 5.01 10.13
C ALA A 246 17.44 3.56 10.60
N ASN A 247 17.15 2.60 9.72
CA ASN A 247 17.28 1.16 9.95
C ASN A 247 17.15 0.39 8.63
N ALA A 248 18.28 0.02 8.04
CA ALA A 248 18.35 -0.70 6.76
C ALA A 248 17.69 -2.10 6.75
N ASN A 249 17.30 -2.65 7.91
CA ASN A 249 16.57 -3.92 7.95
C ASN A 249 15.07 -3.76 7.66
N THR A 250 14.53 -2.53 7.71
CA THR A 250 13.12 -2.27 7.38
C THR A 250 12.93 -2.43 5.87
N PRO A 251 12.09 -3.36 5.39
CA PRO A 251 11.82 -3.49 3.96
C PRO A 251 11.03 -2.30 3.43
N VAL A 252 11.31 -1.92 2.18
CA VAL A 252 10.53 -0.91 1.44
C VAL A 252 9.76 -1.58 0.32
N MET A 253 8.44 -1.44 0.33
CA MET A 253 7.55 -1.95 -0.69
C MET A 253 7.32 -0.88 -1.75
N LEU A 254 7.63 -1.19 -3.01
CA LEU A 254 7.61 -0.23 -4.12
C LEU A 254 6.42 -0.53 -5.05
N GLN A 255 5.41 0.32 -5.00
CA GLN A 255 4.30 0.31 -5.96
C GLN A 255 4.63 1.32 -7.08
N GLY A 256 5.07 0.77 -8.22
CA GLY A 256 5.61 1.53 -9.34
C GLY A 256 4.60 1.84 -10.44
N SER A 257 3.36 2.20 -10.08
CA SER A 257 2.23 2.32 -11.00
C SER A 257 1.86 0.95 -11.60
N PHE A 258 1.37 0.95 -12.85
CA PHE A 258 0.99 -0.24 -13.61
C PHE A 258 2.09 -0.67 -14.59
N ARG A 259 3.30 -0.13 -14.47
CA ARG A 259 4.49 -0.59 -15.21
C ARG A 259 4.91 -1.97 -14.66
N PRO A 260 5.31 -2.92 -15.52
CA PRO A 260 5.70 -4.25 -15.07
C PRO A 260 6.96 -4.19 -14.19
N VAL A 261 7.12 -5.16 -13.29
CA VAL A 261 8.30 -5.25 -12.40
C VAL A 261 9.62 -5.23 -13.18
N SER A 262 9.65 -5.86 -14.36
CA SER A 262 10.81 -5.90 -15.26
C SER A 262 11.27 -4.52 -15.75
N PHE A 263 10.40 -3.51 -15.73
CA PHE A 263 10.77 -2.11 -16.02
C PHE A 263 11.59 -1.50 -14.87
N TRP A 264 11.22 -1.82 -13.62
CA TRP A 264 11.80 -1.21 -12.42
C TRP A 264 13.02 -1.95 -11.89
N SER A 265 12.97 -3.29 -11.90
CA SER A 265 13.99 -4.18 -11.33
C SER A 265 15.43 -3.80 -11.73
N PRO A 266 15.76 -3.47 -13.00
CA PRO A 266 17.10 -3.03 -13.40
C PRO A 266 17.62 -1.75 -12.71
N SER A 267 16.76 -0.94 -12.10
CA SER A 267 17.11 0.35 -11.49
C SER A 267 17.61 0.26 -10.05
N PHE A 268 17.55 -0.94 -9.45
CA PHE A 268 17.89 -1.23 -8.06
C PHE A 268 19.02 -2.26 -7.95
N ALA A 269 19.81 -2.15 -6.89
CA ALA A 269 20.89 -3.09 -6.60
C ALA A 269 20.34 -4.33 -5.90
N ASP A 270 20.94 -5.50 -6.12
CA ASP A 270 20.48 -6.76 -5.50
C ASP A 270 20.58 -6.73 -3.96
N THR A 271 21.30 -5.75 -3.39
CA THR A 271 21.40 -5.51 -1.95
C THR A 271 20.29 -4.64 -1.39
N ASP A 272 19.48 -3.99 -2.24
CA ASP A 272 18.37 -3.16 -1.79
C ASP A 272 17.28 -4.05 -1.15
N ASN A 273 16.90 -3.72 0.08
CA ASN A 273 15.87 -4.45 0.82
C ASN A 273 14.47 -4.01 0.37
N ILE A 274 14.10 -4.41 -0.84
CA ILE A 274 12.85 -4.03 -1.49
C ILE A 274 11.98 -5.23 -1.82
N VAL A 275 10.67 -4.97 -1.91
CA VAL A 275 9.66 -5.86 -2.48
C VAL A 275 8.82 -5.03 -3.44
N PHE A 276 8.52 -5.56 -4.62
CA PHE A 276 7.61 -4.88 -5.53
C PHE A 276 6.16 -5.19 -5.17
N ASP A 277 5.33 -4.16 -5.21
CA ASP A 277 3.89 -4.27 -5.11
C ASP A 277 3.27 -4.14 -6.49
N VAL A 278 2.42 -5.10 -6.84
CA VAL A 278 1.63 -5.09 -8.08
C VAL A 278 0.14 -5.16 -7.77
N HIS A 279 -0.65 -4.37 -8.49
CA HIS A 279 -2.09 -4.30 -8.34
C HIS A 279 -2.77 -4.91 -9.56
N ASN A 280 -3.66 -5.88 -9.35
CA ASN A 280 -4.32 -6.61 -10.43
C ASN A 280 -5.84 -6.56 -10.28
N TYR A 281 -6.48 -5.84 -11.18
CA TYR A 281 -7.93 -5.68 -11.20
C TYR A 281 -8.52 -6.10 -12.54
N TYR A 282 -9.80 -6.48 -12.48
CA TYR A 282 -10.50 -7.11 -13.60
C TYR A 282 -11.84 -6.46 -13.92
N PHE A 283 -12.25 -5.41 -13.21
CA PHE A 283 -13.56 -4.79 -13.37
C PHE A 283 -13.65 -3.81 -14.55
N ALA A 284 -12.52 -3.43 -15.16
CA ALA A 284 -12.46 -2.50 -16.28
C ALA A 284 -11.27 -2.78 -17.21
N GLY A 285 -11.31 -2.24 -18.43
CA GLY A 285 -10.17 -2.24 -19.36
C GLY A 285 -9.84 -3.58 -20.03
N ARG A 286 -10.49 -4.69 -19.63
CA ARG A 286 -10.23 -6.06 -20.13
C ARG A 286 -11.55 -6.79 -20.39
N PRO A 287 -11.61 -7.75 -21.35
CA PRO A 287 -12.81 -8.53 -21.64
C PRO A 287 -12.99 -9.69 -20.64
N THR A 288 -12.99 -9.36 -19.36
CA THR A 288 -13.10 -10.31 -18.26
C THR A 288 -14.57 -10.59 -17.94
N THR A 289 -14.82 -11.83 -17.56
CA THR A 289 -16.09 -12.32 -17.04
C THR A 289 -15.81 -13.21 -15.85
N SER A 290 -16.81 -13.40 -14.97
CA SER A 290 -16.66 -14.38 -13.89
C SER A 290 -16.24 -15.76 -14.40
N ALA A 291 -16.64 -16.17 -15.61
CA ALA A 291 -16.31 -17.47 -16.19
C ALA A 291 -14.82 -17.61 -16.58
N ASN A 292 -14.23 -16.59 -17.21
CA ASN A 292 -12.85 -16.61 -17.70
C ASN A 292 -11.83 -15.99 -16.72
N LEU A 293 -12.28 -15.38 -15.63
CA LEU A 293 -11.42 -14.73 -14.63
C LEU A 293 -10.25 -15.61 -14.12
N PRO A 294 -10.42 -16.92 -13.88
CA PRO A 294 -9.31 -17.81 -13.54
C PRO A 294 -8.12 -17.76 -14.51
N GLN A 295 -8.37 -17.61 -15.81
CA GLN A 295 -7.32 -17.52 -16.81
C GLN A 295 -6.51 -16.23 -16.61
N PHE A 296 -7.18 -15.10 -16.49
CA PHE A 296 -6.55 -13.79 -16.28
C PHE A 296 -5.76 -13.73 -14.98
N LEU A 297 -6.31 -14.26 -13.88
CA LEU A 297 -5.62 -14.39 -12.59
C LEU A 297 -4.30 -15.18 -12.73
N CYS A 298 -4.34 -16.30 -13.45
CA CYS A 298 -3.16 -17.13 -13.68
C CYS A 298 -2.12 -16.47 -14.57
N GLU A 299 -2.54 -15.83 -15.66
CA GLU A 299 -1.65 -15.10 -16.58
C GLU A 299 -0.95 -13.96 -15.85
N ASP A 300 -1.68 -13.14 -15.10
CA ASP A 300 -1.09 -12.03 -14.34
C ASP A 300 -0.14 -12.55 -13.25
N ALA A 301 -0.46 -13.65 -12.56
CA ALA A 301 0.40 -14.24 -11.54
C ALA A 301 1.74 -14.70 -12.12
N GLN A 302 1.71 -15.35 -13.28
CA GLN A 302 2.90 -15.79 -13.99
C GLN A 302 3.74 -14.60 -14.48
N ASN A 303 3.08 -13.57 -15.02
CA ASN A 303 3.75 -12.37 -15.56
C ASN A 303 4.30 -11.43 -14.48
N ALA A 304 3.75 -11.48 -13.27
CA ALA A 304 4.19 -10.65 -12.16
C ALA A 304 5.52 -11.12 -11.54
N ALA A 305 5.92 -12.37 -11.73
CA ALA A 305 7.13 -12.91 -11.14
C ALA A 305 8.39 -12.16 -11.61
N ASP A 306 9.35 -11.97 -10.71
CA ASP A 306 10.69 -11.47 -11.01
C ASP A 306 11.72 -12.40 -10.37
N ASP A 307 12.83 -12.62 -11.09
CA ASP A 307 13.91 -13.49 -10.64
C ASP A 307 14.84 -12.77 -9.66
N ARG A 308 14.82 -11.42 -9.63
CA ARG A 308 15.74 -10.60 -8.82
C ARG A 308 15.12 -10.15 -7.51
N PHE A 309 13.90 -9.61 -7.53
CA PHE A 309 13.24 -9.09 -6.34
C PHE A 309 11.95 -9.84 -6.01
N PRO A 310 11.59 -9.96 -4.72
CA PRO A 310 10.29 -10.50 -4.35
C PRO A 310 9.18 -9.59 -4.87
N VAL A 311 8.08 -10.22 -5.28
CA VAL A 311 6.86 -9.54 -5.72
C VAL A 311 5.72 -9.95 -4.81
N PHE A 312 4.93 -8.98 -4.37
CA PHE A 312 3.72 -9.16 -3.59
C PHE A 312 2.56 -8.50 -4.33
N VAL A 313 1.39 -9.16 -4.37
CA VAL A 313 0.19 -8.60 -5.02
C VAL A 313 -0.59 -7.83 -3.97
N GLY A 314 -0.25 -6.56 -3.75
CA GLY A 314 -0.79 -5.75 -2.65
C GLY A 314 -2.26 -5.43 -2.79
N GLU A 315 -2.79 -5.44 -4.02
CA GLU A 315 -4.20 -5.23 -4.27
C GLU A 315 -4.73 -6.09 -5.41
N TRP A 316 -5.91 -6.66 -5.18
CA TRP A 316 -6.71 -7.33 -6.20
C TRP A 316 -8.12 -7.60 -5.66
N SER A 317 -9.09 -7.79 -6.56
CA SER A 317 -10.44 -8.26 -6.26
C SER A 317 -10.96 -9.18 -7.36
N ILE A 318 -12.18 -9.71 -7.22
CA ILE A 318 -12.75 -10.67 -8.18
C ILE A 318 -13.90 -10.11 -9.02
N GLU A 319 -14.19 -8.80 -8.94
CA GLU A 319 -15.13 -8.19 -9.87
C GLU A 319 -14.54 -8.22 -11.29
N ALA A 320 -15.29 -8.78 -12.24
CA ALA A 320 -14.98 -8.78 -13.65
C ALA A 320 -15.72 -7.65 -14.39
N ALA A 321 -15.30 -7.31 -15.61
CA ALA A 321 -15.88 -6.22 -16.37
C ALA A 321 -17.33 -6.49 -16.81
N SER A 322 -17.71 -7.76 -16.97
CA SER A 322 -19.06 -8.15 -17.36
C SER A 322 -19.44 -9.55 -16.89
N ASN A 323 -20.72 -9.90 -16.95
CA ASN A 323 -21.23 -11.24 -16.65
C ASN A 323 -20.71 -11.79 -15.31
N ASN A 324 -20.74 -10.94 -14.27
CA ASN A 324 -20.43 -11.35 -12.91
C ASN A 324 -21.49 -12.34 -12.39
N THR A 325 -21.06 -13.41 -11.72
CA THR A 325 -21.98 -14.38 -11.12
C THR A 325 -21.60 -14.69 -9.68
N LEU A 326 -22.59 -14.69 -8.79
CA LEU A 326 -22.40 -14.90 -7.35
C LEU A 326 -21.85 -16.29 -7.04
N ALA A 327 -22.23 -17.28 -7.85
CA ALA A 327 -21.79 -18.67 -7.70
C ALA A 327 -20.30 -18.88 -8.06
N SER A 328 -19.70 -17.99 -8.84
CA SER A 328 -18.29 -18.11 -9.24
C SER A 328 -17.31 -17.62 -8.17
N ARG A 329 -17.79 -16.85 -7.18
CA ARG A 329 -16.93 -16.14 -6.21
C ARG A 329 -15.96 -17.05 -5.46
N PRO A 330 -16.37 -18.19 -4.86
CA PRO A 330 -15.44 -19.06 -4.16
C PRO A 330 -14.33 -19.57 -5.09
N ARG A 331 -14.71 -20.00 -6.30
CA ARG A 331 -13.74 -20.49 -7.30
C ARG A 331 -12.75 -19.41 -7.71
N ASN A 332 -13.23 -18.21 -8.03
CA ASN A 332 -12.38 -17.13 -8.52
C ASN A 332 -11.44 -16.62 -7.42
N LEU A 333 -11.97 -16.44 -6.20
CA LEU A 333 -11.18 -16.07 -5.02
C LEU A 333 -10.07 -17.09 -4.74
N ASN A 334 -10.42 -18.38 -4.63
CA ASN A 334 -9.42 -19.41 -4.32
C ASN A 334 -8.43 -19.63 -5.46
N THR A 335 -8.83 -19.41 -6.72
CA THR A 335 -7.89 -19.44 -7.85
C THR A 335 -6.86 -18.33 -7.73
N GLY A 336 -7.27 -17.10 -7.44
CA GLY A 336 -6.34 -16.00 -7.25
C GLY A 336 -5.40 -16.25 -6.07
N LEU A 337 -5.93 -16.58 -4.89
CA LEU A 337 -5.11 -16.90 -3.70
C LEU A 337 -4.05 -17.97 -4.00
N LYS A 338 -4.42 -19.03 -4.73
CA LYS A 338 -3.51 -20.09 -5.15
C LYS A 338 -2.46 -19.59 -6.15
N ALA A 339 -2.87 -18.87 -7.19
CA ALA A 339 -1.98 -18.37 -8.23
C ALA A 339 -0.94 -17.40 -7.66
N TRP A 340 -1.37 -16.40 -6.88
CA TRP A 340 -0.47 -15.44 -6.26
C TRP A 340 0.51 -16.13 -5.29
N ALA A 341 0.04 -17.05 -4.44
CA ALA A 341 0.93 -17.79 -3.54
C ALA A 341 1.96 -18.66 -4.28
N GLN A 342 1.59 -19.20 -5.44
CA GLN A 342 2.44 -20.04 -6.27
C GLN A 342 3.53 -19.26 -6.98
N TYR A 343 3.18 -18.16 -7.66
CA TYR A 343 4.09 -17.45 -8.56
C TYR A 343 4.76 -16.22 -7.94
N THR A 344 4.20 -15.67 -6.86
CA THR A 344 4.75 -14.50 -6.17
C THR A 344 4.97 -14.81 -4.68
N ARG A 345 5.00 -13.79 -3.82
CA ARG A 345 4.99 -13.93 -2.35
C ARG A 345 3.59 -13.98 -1.77
N GLY A 346 2.56 -14.07 -2.61
CA GLY A 346 1.16 -14.05 -2.20
C GLY A 346 0.55 -12.68 -2.42
N SER A 347 -0.54 -12.40 -1.70
CA SER A 347 -1.39 -11.25 -2.01
C SER A 347 -2.10 -10.65 -0.80
N SER A 348 -2.52 -9.39 -0.89
CA SER A 348 -3.57 -8.80 -0.04
C SER A 348 -4.81 -8.44 -0.85
N PHE A 349 -5.96 -9.02 -0.47
CA PHE A 349 -7.23 -8.73 -1.13
C PHE A 349 -7.70 -7.31 -0.80
N TRP A 350 -8.24 -6.60 -1.80
CA TRP A 350 -8.95 -5.33 -1.59
C TRP A 350 -10.46 -5.62 -1.51
N THR A 351 -11.11 -5.54 -0.34
CA THR A 351 -10.60 -5.12 0.99
C THR A 351 -11.29 -5.90 2.11
N TRP A 352 -10.89 -5.71 3.39
CA TRP A 352 -11.51 -6.45 4.51
C TRP A 352 -13.01 -6.20 4.64
N LYS A 353 -13.43 -4.92 4.67
CA LYS A 353 -14.84 -4.50 4.79
C LYS A 353 -15.21 -3.62 3.62
N PHE A 354 -16.27 -3.99 2.91
CA PHE A 354 -16.78 -3.22 1.80
C PHE A 354 -18.31 -3.24 1.77
N ARG A 355 -18.94 -2.08 1.61
CA ARG A 355 -20.38 -1.85 1.66
C ARG A 355 -20.89 -1.04 0.45
N GLY A 356 -20.10 -0.97 -0.63
CA GLY A 356 -20.51 -0.33 -1.87
C GLY A 356 -21.72 -1.02 -2.47
N ASN A 357 -22.73 -0.23 -2.81
CA ASN A 357 -24.06 -0.68 -3.22
C ASN A 357 -24.34 -0.48 -4.70
N VAL A 358 -23.30 -0.17 -5.49
CA VAL A 358 -23.42 -0.01 -6.94
C VAL A 358 -23.58 -1.40 -7.57
N PRO A 359 -24.62 -1.64 -8.40
CA PRO A 359 -24.76 -2.89 -9.13
C PRO A 359 -23.55 -3.13 -10.05
N VAL A 360 -23.04 -4.36 -10.04
CA VAL A 360 -22.02 -4.78 -11.01
C VAL A 360 -22.68 -5.20 -12.33
N ASN A 361 -21.92 -5.30 -13.40
CA ASN A 361 -22.42 -5.92 -14.63
C ASN A 361 -22.59 -7.43 -14.42
N GLY A 362 -23.83 -7.89 -14.24
CA GLY A 362 -24.16 -9.28 -13.91
C GLY A 362 -25.01 -9.36 -12.65
N GLU A 363 -24.65 -10.26 -11.73
CA GLU A 363 -25.38 -10.53 -10.50
C GLU A 363 -24.77 -9.79 -9.29
N GLY A 364 -25.59 -9.06 -8.52
CA GLY A 364 -25.20 -8.45 -7.24
C GLY A 364 -24.71 -7.00 -7.34
N THR A 365 -24.04 -6.55 -6.29
CA THR A 365 -23.42 -5.23 -6.14
C THR A 365 -21.93 -5.38 -5.86
N GLN A 366 -21.20 -4.27 -5.79
CA GLN A 366 -19.77 -4.29 -5.47
C GLN A 366 -19.49 -4.96 -4.11
N ALA A 367 -20.35 -4.81 -3.10
CA ALA A 367 -20.17 -5.47 -1.80
C ALA A 367 -19.92 -6.98 -1.93
N GLU A 368 -20.65 -7.67 -2.82
CA GLU A 368 -20.49 -9.10 -3.01
C GLU A 368 -19.19 -9.53 -3.67
N TYR A 369 -18.41 -8.61 -4.26
CA TYR A 369 -17.15 -8.90 -4.99
C TYR A 369 -15.90 -8.31 -4.32
N TRP A 370 -16.07 -7.37 -3.38
CA TRP A 370 -14.98 -6.60 -2.76
C TRP A 370 -14.89 -6.74 -1.23
N ASN A 371 -15.83 -7.46 -0.59
CA ASN A 371 -15.88 -7.63 0.86
C ASN A 371 -15.28 -8.98 1.32
N TYR A 372 -14.03 -8.99 1.77
CA TYR A 372 -13.37 -10.22 2.21
C TYR A 372 -13.96 -10.79 3.50
N GLU A 373 -14.48 -9.94 4.41
CA GLU A 373 -15.15 -10.38 5.63
C GLU A 373 -16.33 -11.30 5.32
N GLU A 374 -17.12 -10.99 4.29
CA GLU A 374 -18.24 -11.83 3.87
C GLU A 374 -17.79 -13.17 3.30
N TYR A 375 -16.63 -13.23 2.64
CA TYR A 375 -16.07 -14.51 2.17
C TYR A 375 -15.61 -15.40 3.33
N VAL A 376 -15.09 -14.80 4.39
CA VAL A 376 -14.76 -15.51 5.63
C VAL A 376 -16.04 -16.06 6.27
N ASP A 377 -17.08 -15.23 6.41
CA ASP A 377 -18.36 -15.64 7.01
C ASP A 377 -19.07 -16.72 6.20
N ALA A 378 -18.96 -16.67 4.87
CA ALA A 378 -19.54 -17.66 3.98
C ALA A 378 -18.70 -18.95 3.86
N GLY A 379 -17.54 -19.03 4.51
CA GLY A 379 -16.65 -20.19 4.48
C GLY A 379 -16.03 -20.43 3.10
N PHE A 380 -15.78 -19.38 2.32
CA PHE A 380 -15.26 -19.51 0.95
C PHE A 380 -13.77 -19.79 0.88
N ILE A 381 -13.00 -19.49 1.93
CA ILE A 381 -11.53 -19.47 1.88
C ILE A 381 -10.96 -20.91 1.95
N ASP A 382 -10.55 -21.42 0.79
CA ASP A 382 -9.79 -22.66 0.65
C ASP A 382 -8.99 -22.61 -0.66
N ALA A 383 -7.76 -22.07 -0.59
CA ALA A 383 -6.88 -21.96 -1.76
C ALA A 383 -6.60 -23.31 -2.45
N GLY A 384 -6.75 -24.45 -1.75
CA GLY A 384 -6.62 -25.77 -2.35
C GLY A 384 -7.64 -26.04 -3.46
N THR A 385 -8.84 -25.46 -3.33
CA THR A 385 -9.95 -25.59 -4.29
C THR A 385 -9.80 -24.70 -5.53
N GLY A 386 -8.84 -23.78 -5.53
CA GLY A 386 -8.55 -22.90 -6.66
C GLY A 386 -8.15 -23.68 -7.91
N GLN A 387 -8.56 -23.20 -9.08
CA GLN A 387 -8.16 -23.78 -10.36
C GLN A 387 -6.64 -23.71 -10.49
N ALA A 388 -6.02 -24.79 -10.95
CA ALA A 388 -4.59 -24.79 -11.21
C ALA A 388 -4.29 -23.98 -12.47
N CYS A 389 -3.27 -23.13 -12.41
CA CYS A 389 -2.80 -22.43 -13.59
C CYS A 389 -2.15 -23.42 -14.55
N THR A 390 -2.56 -23.41 -15.80
CA THR A 390 -1.86 -24.12 -16.87
C THR A 390 -0.53 -23.44 -17.12
N ALA A 391 0.54 -24.22 -17.35
CA ALA A 391 1.80 -23.65 -17.78
C ALA A 391 1.59 -22.91 -19.10
N SER A 392 2.04 -21.65 -19.17
CA SER A 392 2.15 -20.92 -20.42
C SER A 392 3.16 -21.66 -21.31
N THR A 393 2.71 -22.05 -22.51
CA THR A 393 3.54 -22.73 -23.53
C THR A 393 4.46 -21.77 -24.25
#